data_AF-A0AAF0IMK1-F1
#
_entry.id   AF-A0AAF0IMK1-F1
#
_cell.length_a   1.000
_cell.length_b   1.000
_cell.length_c   1.000
_cell.angle_alpha   90.00
_cell.angle_beta   90.00
_cell.angle_gamma   90.00
#
_symmetry.space_group_name_H-M   'P 1'
#
loop_
_entity.id
_entity.type
_entity.pdbx_description
1 polymer ?
#
loop_
_entity_poly.entity_id
_entity_poly.type
_entity_poly.pdbx_seq_one_letter_code
_entity_poly.pdbx_strand_id
1 'polypeptide(L)'
;MDEDALRAMLPMGFGRPAEPVRPGKRKAEAPPEDEVPASASPAEQLLQTTETPRETSSTAARDSDAEQGDVAADTSRSPSHTHRHDPAELGEGRTAEYGGAPLDQRVELKDHTKTISALAIDPSGARVATGSHDYEVKLWDFGGMTQSFRPFKTFEPAENYPVVQLAYSPVSRNLLCINATTEPRVYDFQGEELAKYKKGNVFMRDMKHTNGHVTEMTCGGWHPSDASTFLTGGSDSTIRIWDVDFLSGQKIVIVVRSKQRGTKTKVTSVTYTPDGSAIVAGCQDGALHVWSTNGSYSRPSASLEGAHALGAGTSSIAVAADNVTLATRGNDDTVKLFDLRSLKKPLAVREGVPVGSEHCDVLFSPDGRHVVTGTASVPKEARMTATPDAPDDLMGVWGQLAVLSREDLATQHVHPVDHSSVTRVAWQPRINQVLAGTRNGVVNVFYDQEASQLGALLGVKRRARVRSNPFGIEELPGGVTADVPIFMPEDKDEDYYELDEPKRQYLAWKEAKNRIRRDPVKTKLPQMPIRGQGYGGRVGKSANTHLVQGMYEGQAALRMQDPREALLKYADKAEKDPRWTNVYAKTQPKTIYAKETGDDE
;
A
#
# COMPACT_ATOMS: atom_id res chain seq x y z
N MET A 1 -66.36 -27.99 -0.91
CA MET A 1 -65.04 -28.30 -0.31
C MET A 1 -64.14 -27.05 -0.34
N ASP A 2 -64.66 -25.87 -0.01
CA ASP A 2 -64.74 -25.38 1.39
C ASP A 2 -63.35 -24.96 1.91
N GLU A 3 -62.80 -23.88 1.33
CA GLU A 3 -61.54 -23.25 1.77
C GLU A 3 -61.60 -22.80 3.24
N ASP A 4 -62.81 -22.57 3.78
CA ASP A 4 -63.05 -22.25 5.18
C ASP A 4 -62.56 -23.34 6.15
N ALA A 5 -62.51 -24.61 5.72
CA ALA A 5 -61.95 -25.69 6.52
C ALA A 5 -60.42 -25.55 6.71
N LEU A 6 -59.71 -24.99 5.72
CA LEU A 6 -58.26 -24.75 5.78
C LEU A 6 -57.92 -23.52 6.63
N ARG A 7 -58.77 -22.48 6.64
CA ARG A 7 -58.57 -21.29 7.48
C ARG A 7 -58.69 -21.57 8.98
N ALA A 8 -59.35 -22.67 9.38
CA ALA A 8 -59.57 -23.02 10.79
C ALA A 8 -58.33 -23.59 11.52
N MET A 9 -57.24 -23.94 10.82
CA MET A 9 -56.07 -24.62 11.42
C MET A 9 -54.89 -23.70 11.81
N LEU A 10 -54.99 -22.38 11.63
CA LEU A 10 -53.90 -21.45 11.97
C LEU A 10 -54.23 -20.63 13.23
N PRO A 11 -53.32 -20.55 14.23
CA PRO A 11 -53.61 -19.94 15.52
C PRO A 11 -53.72 -18.41 15.46
N MET A 12 -54.68 -17.87 16.21
CA MET A 12 -55.01 -16.44 16.25
C MET A 12 -53.96 -15.58 16.96
N GLY A 13 -53.65 -14.41 16.40
CA GLY A 13 -52.98 -13.35 17.15
C GLY A 13 -52.44 -12.18 16.31
N PHE A 14 -53.24 -11.11 16.13
CA PHE A 14 -52.96 -9.77 16.70
C PHE A 14 -54.14 -8.80 16.45
N GLY A 15 -54.21 -7.74 17.25
CA GLY A 15 -55.43 -6.96 17.54
C GLY A 15 -56.16 -6.23 16.39
N ARG A 16 -57.49 -6.17 16.52
CA ARG A 16 -58.36 -5.16 15.88
C ARG A 16 -58.38 -3.86 16.69
N PRO A 17 -58.58 -2.70 16.05
CA PRO A 17 -59.35 -1.57 16.60
C PRO A 17 -60.71 -1.42 15.88
N ALA A 18 -61.62 -0.62 16.44
CA ALA A 18 -62.97 -0.36 15.92
C ALA A 18 -63.36 1.14 16.03
N GLU A 19 -64.55 1.49 15.53
CA GLU A 19 -65.03 2.85 15.22
C GLU A 19 -65.12 3.85 16.40
N PRO A 20 -65.05 5.17 16.10
CA PRO A 20 -65.52 6.25 16.98
C PRO A 20 -66.75 7.01 16.42
N VAL A 21 -67.74 7.30 17.28
CA VAL A 21 -68.90 8.16 16.97
C VAL A 21 -68.77 9.55 17.65
N ARG A 22 -69.32 10.59 17.01
CA ARG A 22 -69.27 12.04 17.37
C ARG A 22 -70.32 12.38 18.48
N PRO A 23 -70.64 13.67 18.85
CA PRO A 23 -69.95 14.97 18.67
C PRO A 23 -69.93 15.92 19.93
N GLY A 24 -69.14 17.01 19.90
CA GLY A 24 -69.19 18.10 20.91
C GLY A 24 -68.84 19.51 20.37
N LYS A 25 -69.82 20.43 20.37
CA LYS A 25 -69.80 21.84 19.91
C LYS A 25 -68.87 22.75 20.78
N ARG A 26 -68.44 23.98 20.42
CA ARG A 26 -68.97 25.04 19.50
C ARG A 26 -67.95 26.22 19.31
N LYS A 27 -67.91 26.84 18.11
CA LYS A 27 -67.73 28.29 17.74
C LYS A 27 -66.60 29.19 18.35
N ALA A 28 -66.05 30.24 17.70
CA ALA A 28 -66.03 30.80 16.31
C ALA A 28 -65.16 32.12 16.24
N GLU A 29 -65.10 33.02 15.23
CA GLU A 29 -65.79 33.12 13.91
C GLU A 29 -64.95 33.71 12.71
N ALA A 30 -64.06 34.76 12.80
CA ALA A 30 -63.36 35.34 11.59
C ALA A 30 -62.09 36.26 11.81
N PRO A 31 -61.24 36.51 10.76
CA PRO A 31 -60.05 37.42 10.70
C PRO A 31 -60.35 38.82 10.07
N PRO A 32 -59.37 39.61 9.51
CA PRO A 32 -59.08 39.53 8.05
C PRO A 32 -57.68 40.04 7.52
N GLU A 33 -57.48 39.97 6.18
CA GLU A 33 -56.48 40.64 5.26
C GLU A 33 -54.97 40.29 5.43
N ASP A 34 -54.17 39.81 4.45
CA ASP A 34 -53.88 40.16 3.03
C ASP A 34 -52.85 41.33 2.89
N GLU A 35 -51.94 41.42 1.91
CA GLU A 35 -51.80 40.78 0.58
C GLU A 35 -50.29 40.67 0.13
N VAL A 36 -49.97 40.03 -1.00
CA VAL A 36 -48.61 39.94 -1.62
C VAL A 36 -48.68 39.92 -3.16
N PRO A 37 -47.75 40.57 -3.89
CA PRO A 37 -47.15 39.92 -5.08
C PRO A 37 -45.65 40.22 -5.29
N ALA A 38 -45.05 39.74 -6.39
CA ALA A 38 -43.60 39.69 -6.61
C ALA A 38 -43.12 40.00 -8.04
N SER A 39 -41.78 40.11 -8.18
CA SER A 39 -40.94 39.94 -9.40
C SER A 39 -40.99 40.95 -10.57
N ALA A 40 -39.82 41.53 -10.88
CA ALA A 40 -39.32 41.87 -12.23
C ALA A 40 -37.81 42.23 -12.20
N SER A 41 -37.16 42.30 -13.36
CA SER A 41 -35.75 42.72 -13.62
C SER A 41 -35.73 43.63 -14.90
N PRO A 42 -34.61 44.14 -15.49
CA PRO A 42 -33.16 43.93 -15.21
C PRO A 42 -32.23 45.19 -15.36
N ALA A 43 -30.91 44.93 -15.23
CA ALA A 43 -29.75 45.58 -15.90
C ALA A 43 -29.19 46.98 -15.49
N GLU A 44 -27.84 47.07 -15.59
CA GLU A 44 -26.94 48.26 -15.47
C GLU A 44 -26.93 49.02 -14.12
N GLN A 45 -25.86 49.68 -13.64
CA GLN A 45 -24.48 50.00 -14.11
C GLN A 45 -23.58 50.13 -12.82
N LEU A 46 -22.25 50.35 -12.70
CA LEU A 46 -21.11 50.94 -13.47
C LEU A 46 -19.74 50.27 -13.08
N LEU A 47 -18.66 50.67 -13.79
CA LEU A 47 -17.24 51.00 -13.40
C LEU A 47 -16.71 50.69 -11.97
N GLN A 48 -15.40 50.51 -11.66
CA GLN A 48 -14.07 50.39 -12.33
C GLN A 48 -13.08 49.83 -11.26
N THR A 49 -11.88 49.29 -11.48
CA THR A 49 -10.74 49.64 -12.37
C THR A 49 -9.93 48.38 -12.76
N THR A 50 -9.12 48.46 -13.81
CA THR A 50 -8.20 47.41 -14.26
C THR A 50 -6.73 47.88 -14.33
N GLU A 51 -5.85 46.92 -14.58
CA GLU A 51 -4.53 47.03 -15.22
C GLU A 51 -3.27 47.47 -14.43
N THR A 52 -2.24 46.65 -14.65
CA THR A 52 -0.80 46.88 -14.52
C THR A 52 -0.25 47.21 -15.94
N PRO A 53 1.02 46.99 -16.34
CA PRO A 53 2.30 46.91 -15.63
C PRO A 53 3.36 47.87 -16.25
N ARG A 54 4.62 47.84 -15.76
CA ARG A 54 5.82 47.47 -16.57
C ARG A 54 7.15 47.60 -15.84
N GLU A 55 8.14 46.92 -16.41
CA GLU A 55 9.56 46.91 -16.02
C GLU A 55 10.32 48.11 -16.62
N THR A 56 11.45 48.47 -16.03
CA THR A 56 12.71 48.67 -16.80
C THR A 56 13.93 48.69 -15.87
N SER A 57 15.09 48.36 -16.42
CA SER A 57 16.39 48.42 -15.74
C SER A 57 17.15 49.71 -16.08
N SER A 58 18.14 50.11 -15.26
CA SER A 58 19.47 50.53 -15.76
C SER A 58 20.43 51.04 -14.67
N THR A 59 21.73 50.80 -14.96
CA THR A 59 22.92 51.55 -14.54
C THR A 59 23.32 51.68 -13.06
N ALA A 60 24.62 51.53 -12.83
CA ALA A 60 25.30 51.77 -11.56
C ALA A 60 25.88 53.20 -11.50
N ALA A 61 26.19 53.64 -10.28
CA ALA A 61 27.17 54.69 -10.01
C ALA A 61 28.23 54.15 -9.03
N ARG A 62 29.45 54.68 -9.12
CA ARG A 62 30.49 54.53 -8.10
C ARG A 62 30.55 55.79 -7.25
N ASP A 63 31.11 55.62 -6.05
CA ASP A 63 32.06 56.51 -5.35
C ASP A 63 31.97 56.11 -3.87
N SER A 64 32.95 55.39 -3.31
CA SER A 64 34.29 55.84 -2.91
C SER A 64 34.29 56.74 -1.68
N ASP A 65 34.68 56.16 -0.55
CA ASP A 65 35.58 56.83 0.39
C ASP A 65 36.40 55.76 1.14
N ALA A 66 37.59 56.13 1.60
CA ALA A 66 38.50 55.24 2.30
C ALA A 66 39.34 56.03 3.30
N GLU A 67 39.36 55.59 4.56
CA GLU A 67 40.33 56.04 5.57
C GLU A 67 41.20 54.88 6.03
N GLN A 68 42.38 55.22 6.56
CA GLN A 68 43.47 54.31 6.90
C GLN A 68 43.80 54.40 8.40
N GLY A 69 44.40 53.35 8.96
CA GLY A 69 44.81 53.26 10.36
C GLY A 69 44.06 52.15 11.11
N ASP A 70 44.70 51.29 11.91
CA ASP A 70 46.13 51.23 12.25
C ASP A 70 46.64 49.79 12.36
N VAL A 71 47.96 49.62 12.29
CA VAL A 71 48.64 48.33 12.39
C VAL A 71 49.14 48.10 13.81
N ALA A 72 48.54 47.14 14.51
CA ALA A 72 49.10 46.58 15.75
C ALA A 72 48.88 45.06 15.76
N ALA A 73 49.97 44.30 15.82
CA ALA A 73 49.94 42.85 15.99
C ALA A 73 50.24 42.49 17.44
N ASP A 74 49.39 41.67 18.05
CA ASP A 74 49.82 40.70 19.06
C ASP A 74 49.00 39.42 18.94
N THR A 75 49.51 38.35 19.53
CA THR A 75 49.14 36.96 19.27
C THR A 75 48.36 36.33 20.43
N SER A 76 47.92 35.09 20.24
CA SER A 76 47.34 34.20 21.26
C SER A 76 45.90 34.49 21.74
N ARG A 77 44.91 34.17 20.89
CA ARG A 77 43.67 33.52 21.37
C ARG A 77 43.00 32.68 20.28
N SER A 78 42.68 31.43 20.62
CA SER A 78 42.05 30.47 19.71
C SER A 78 40.58 30.84 19.43
N PRO A 79 40.17 31.08 18.17
CA PRO A 79 38.79 31.44 17.88
C PRO A 79 37.92 30.17 17.75
N SER A 80 37.04 29.95 18.73
CA SER A 80 36.04 28.88 18.68
C SER A 80 34.90 29.26 17.72
N HIS A 81 35.13 29.13 16.41
CA HIS A 81 34.11 29.40 15.39
C HIS A 81 33.02 28.33 15.40
N THR A 82 31.92 28.61 16.11
CA THR A 82 30.66 27.89 15.96
C THR A 82 30.02 28.27 14.62
N HIS A 83 30.37 27.57 13.54
CA HIS A 83 29.59 27.63 12.31
C HIS A 83 28.19 27.08 12.56
N ARG A 84 27.19 27.98 12.57
CA ARG A 84 25.83 27.59 12.18
C ARG A 84 25.88 27.29 10.68
N HIS A 85 26.01 26.01 10.34
CA HIS A 85 25.63 25.56 9.01
C HIS A 85 24.10 25.56 8.94
N ASP A 86 23.54 26.22 7.94
CA ASP A 86 22.13 26.04 7.62
C ASP A 86 21.92 24.62 7.08
N PRO A 87 20.91 23.85 7.57
CA PRO A 87 20.82 22.41 7.27
C PRO A 87 20.68 22.06 5.77
N ALA A 88 20.27 23.00 4.93
CA ALA A 88 19.96 22.74 3.53
C ALA A 88 21.18 22.40 2.66
N GLU A 89 22.34 23.03 2.88
CA GLU A 89 23.53 22.84 2.02
C GLU A 89 24.27 21.52 2.31
N LEU A 90 23.98 20.84 3.42
CA LEU A 90 24.67 19.61 3.83
C LEU A 90 24.00 18.31 3.33
N GLY A 91 22.76 18.38 2.82
CA GLY A 91 22.01 17.21 2.36
C GLY A 91 22.31 16.82 0.90
N GLU A 92 22.38 17.82 0.01
CA GLU A 92 22.74 17.59 -1.40
C GLU A 92 24.19 17.07 -1.54
N GLY A 93 25.10 17.50 -0.65
CA GLY A 93 26.47 17.00 -0.60
C GLY A 93 26.56 15.51 -0.28
N ARG A 94 25.91 15.06 0.81
CA ARG A 94 26.00 13.67 1.30
C ARG A 94 25.40 12.62 0.36
N THR A 95 24.41 12.99 -0.47
CA THR A 95 23.89 12.07 -1.49
C THR A 95 24.74 12.05 -2.77
N ALA A 96 25.42 13.15 -3.11
CA ALA A 96 26.41 13.15 -4.18
C ALA A 96 27.59 12.20 -3.89
N GLU A 97 27.99 12.07 -2.61
CA GLU A 97 29.04 11.13 -2.13
C GLU A 97 28.75 9.64 -2.38
N TYR A 98 27.53 9.27 -2.81
CA TYR A 98 27.13 7.90 -3.15
C TYR A 98 26.53 7.77 -4.57
N GLY A 99 26.72 8.76 -5.45
CA GLY A 99 26.11 8.75 -6.78
C GLY A 99 24.58 8.85 -6.75
N GLY A 100 24.04 9.64 -5.81
CA GLY A 100 22.62 9.81 -5.55
C GLY A 100 21.96 8.69 -4.73
N ALA A 101 22.70 7.61 -4.41
CA ALA A 101 22.17 6.48 -3.66
C ALA A 101 22.01 6.81 -2.15
N PRO A 102 20.80 6.67 -1.59
CA PRO A 102 20.48 7.07 -0.21
C PRO A 102 20.90 5.98 0.79
N LEU A 103 22.18 5.91 1.13
CA LEU A 103 22.77 4.77 1.87
C LEU A 103 23.09 5.03 3.36
N ASP A 104 22.95 6.27 3.85
CA ASP A 104 23.32 6.68 5.23
C ASP A 104 22.63 5.83 6.33
N GLN A 105 21.31 5.61 6.22
CA GLN A 105 20.53 4.99 7.29
C GLN A 105 19.78 3.76 6.79
N ARG A 106 19.67 2.75 7.68
CA ARG A 106 19.02 1.48 7.36
C ARG A 106 17.89 1.14 8.32
N VAL A 107 16.83 0.55 7.77
CA VAL A 107 15.75 -0.13 8.48
C VAL A 107 15.77 -1.60 8.10
N GLU A 108 15.67 -2.49 9.09
CA GLU A 108 15.84 -3.93 8.90
C GLU A 108 14.48 -4.65 9.02
N LEU A 109 13.96 -5.16 7.91
CA LEU A 109 12.71 -5.94 7.88
C LEU A 109 13.03 -7.41 8.19
N LYS A 110 12.79 -7.84 9.43
CA LYS A 110 13.12 -9.17 9.97
C LYS A 110 11.85 -9.98 10.24
N ASP A 111 11.42 -10.77 9.27
CA ASP A 111 10.29 -11.71 9.43
C ASP A 111 10.40 -12.97 8.54
N HIS A 112 11.20 -12.99 7.47
CA HIS A 112 11.50 -14.22 6.72
C HIS A 112 12.54 -15.08 7.47
N THR A 113 12.45 -16.40 7.27
CA THR A 113 13.33 -17.38 7.94
C THR A 113 14.41 -17.95 7.03
N LYS A 114 14.26 -17.75 5.70
CA LYS A 114 15.19 -18.23 4.68
C LYS A 114 15.56 -17.09 3.71
N THR A 115 16.38 -17.44 2.72
CA THR A 115 16.91 -16.53 1.71
C THR A 115 15.81 -15.77 0.97
N ILE A 116 15.87 -14.45 0.95
CA ILE A 116 14.99 -13.63 0.10
C ILE A 116 15.35 -13.89 -1.36
N SER A 117 14.36 -14.31 -2.13
CA SER A 117 14.48 -14.75 -3.51
C SER A 117 13.69 -13.87 -4.47
N ALA A 118 12.77 -13.03 -3.96
CA ALA A 118 12.03 -12.04 -4.73
C ALA A 118 11.78 -10.75 -3.92
N LEU A 119 11.80 -9.62 -4.60
CA LEU A 119 11.56 -8.28 -4.03
C LEU A 119 10.85 -7.42 -5.08
N ALA A 120 9.77 -6.75 -4.69
CA ALA A 120 9.06 -5.80 -5.55
C ALA A 120 8.58 -4.58 -4.76
N ILE A 121 8.63 -3.40 -5.37
CA ILE A 121 8.16 -2.13 -4.78
C ILE A 121 6.95 -1.65 -5.59
N ASP A 122 5.91 -1.15 -4.91
CA ASP A 122 4.76 -0.53 -5.56
C ASP A 122 5.17 0.78 -6.28
N PRO A 123 4.56 1.17 -7.41
CA PRO A 123 4.92 2.40 -8.13
C PRO A 123 4.78 3.72 -7.34
N SER A 124 4.05 3.75 -6.22
CA SER A 124 4.06 4.88 -5.27
C SER A 124 5.17 4.79 -4.22
N GLY A 125 5.74 3.60 -4.01
CA GLY A 125 6.72 3.30 -2.96
C GLY A 125 6.13 3.11 -1.56
N ALA A 126 4.81 3.23 -1.39
CA ALA A 126 4.15 3.05 -0.09
C ALA A 126 4.13 1.58 0.38
N ARG A 127 4.19 0.63 -0.57
CA ARG A 127 4.17 -0.81 -0.31
C ARG A 127 5.34 -1.54 -0.95
N VAL A 128 5.74 -2.64 -0.32
CA VAL A 128 6.78 -3.57 -0.78
C VAL A 128 6.25 -4.99 -0.61
N ALA A 129 6.59 -5.87 -1.55
CA ALA A 129 6.34 -7.31 -1.46
C ALA A 129 7.68 -8.05 -1.43
N THR A 130 7.83 -8.98 -0.50
CA THR A 130 9.01 -9.83 -0.37
C THR A 130 8.62 -11.29 -0.51
N GLY A 131 9.43 -12.07 -1.20
CA GLY A 131 9.27 -13.50 -1.39
C GLY A 131 10.57 -14.22 -1.08
N SER A 132 10.44 -15.42 -0.52
CA SER A 132 11.57 -16.16 0.05
C SER A 132 11.46 -17.66 -0.24
N HIS A 133 12.55 -18.37 0.00
CA HIS A 133 12.59 -19.84 -0.02
C HIS A 133 11.86 -20.47 1.19
N ASP A 134 11.28 -19.68 2.10
CA ASP A 134 10.29 -20.13 3.10
C ASP A 134 8.87 -20.31 2.52
N TYR A 135 8.68 -20.07 1.22
CA TYR A 135 7.43 -20.20 0.46
C TYR A 135 6.38 -19.11 0.76
N GLU A 136 6.66 -18.23 1.72
CA GLU A 136 5.80 -17.10 2.07
C GLU A 136 6.03 -15.90 1.14
N VAL A 137 4.95 -15.18 0.82
CA VAL A 137 4.98 -13.78 0.39
C VAL A 137 4.54 -12.91 1.55
N LYS A 138 5.35 -11.89 1.86
CA LYS A 138 5.07 -10.91 2.92
C LYS A 138 4.87 -9.54 2.30
N LEU A 139 3.76 -8.90 2.68
CA LEU A 139 3.38 -7.58 2.21
C LEU A 139 3.61 -6.53 3.30
N TRP A 140 4.31 -5.48 2.92
CA TRP A 140 4.80 -4.42 3.78
C TRP A 140 4.14 -3.10 3.37
N ASP A 141 3.65 -2.33 4.35
CA ASP A 141 2.98 -1.04 4.13
C ASP A 141 3.57 -0.01 5.10
N PHE A 142 4.46 0.84 4.58
CA PHE A 142 5.13 1.84 5.39
C PHE A 142 4.16 2.91 5.92
N GLY A 143 3.02 3.12 5.25
CA GLY A 143 1.95 4.02 5.67
C GLY A 143 1.07 3.46 6.80
N GLY A 144 1.05 2.14 6.99
CA GLY A 144 0.42 1.44 8.13
C GLY A 144 1.37 1.12 9.29
N MET A 145 2.66 0.95 9.00
CA MET A 145 3.66 0.46 9.95
C MET A 145 4.00 1.40 11.11
N THR A 146 4.74 0.82 12.06
CA THR A 146 5.40 1.47 13.21
C THR A 146 6.83 0.92 13.31
N GLN A 147 7.64 1.46 14.22
CA GLN A 147 9.03 1.06 14.49
C GLN A 147 9.26 -0.45 14.73
N SER A 148 8.23 -1.25 14.99
CA SER A 148 8.34 -2.72 15.08
C SER A 148 8.39 -3.43 13.72
N PHE A 149 8.20 -2.73 12.60
CA PHE A 149 8.30 -3.22 11.22
C PHE A 149 7.81 -4.67 11.02
N ARG A 150 6.52 -4.92 11.29
CA ARG A 150 5.86 -6.21 11.04
C ARG A 150 5.04 -6.16 9.76
N PRO A 151 5.05 -7.20 8.90
CA PRO A 151 4.24 -7.22 7.68
C PRO A 151 2.75 -7.09 8.00
N PHE A 152 1.97 -6.50 7.08
CA PHE A 152 0.52 -6.35 7.28
C PHE A 152 -0.24 -7.63 6.90
N LYS A 153 0.33 -8.43 5.98
CA LYS A 153 -0.20 -9.72 5.54
C LYS A 153 0.96 -10.63 5.13
N THR A 154 0.83 -11.90 5.50
CA THR A 154 1.70 -13.01 5.08
C THR A 154 0.79 -14.08 4.48
N PHE A 155 1.17 -14.68 3.36
CA PHE A 155 0.44 -15.80 2.74
C PHE A 155 1.38 -16.67 1.91
N GLU A 156 1.03 -17.95 1.76
CA GLU A 156 1.72 -18.88 0.87
C GLU A 156 0.99 -18.94 -0.49
N PRO A 157 1.50 -18.35 -1.57
CA PRO A 157 0.87 -18.45 -2.89
C PRO A 157 0.95 -19.89 -3.46
N ALA A 158 1.94 -20.68 -3.06
CA ALA A 158 2.06 -22.08 -3.44
C ALA A 158 2.83 -22.85 -2.36
N GLU A 159 2.10 -23.45 -1.42
CA GLU A 159 2.48 -24.23 -0.22
C GLU A 159 3.88 -24.88 -0.18
N ASN A 160 4.38 -25.40 -1.31
CA ASN A 160 5.63 -26.16 -1.39
C ASN A 160 6.62 -25.67 -2.45
N TYR A 161 6.41 -24.47 -3.03
CA TYR A 161 7.24 -23.93 -4.11
C TYR A 161 7.81 -22.55 -3.77
N PRO A 162 9.15 -22.34 -3.84
CA PRO A 162 9.75 -21.03 -3.56
C PRO A 162 9.22 -19.95 -4.49
N VAL A 163 9.09 -18.74 -3.96
CA VAL A 163 8.79 -17.54 -4.74
C VAL A 163 10.06 -17.14 -5.49
N VAL A 164 10.03 -17.17 -6.81
CA VAL A 164 11.20 -16.92 -7.68
C VAL A 164 11.26 -15.45 -8.09
N GLN A 165 10.12 -14.85 -8.44
CA GLN A 165 10.03 -13.43 -8.76
C GLN A 165 8.68 -12.83 -8.34
N LEU A 166 8.73 -11.55 -7.97
CA LEU A 166 7.57 -10.70 -7.69
C LEU A 166 7.68 -9.47 -8.58
N ALA A 167 6.56 -8.94 -9.07
CA ALA A 167 6.52 -7.68 -9.79
C ALA A 167 5.18 -6.98 -9.57
N TYR A 168 5.20 -5.71 -9.14
CA TYR A 168 4.01 -4.86 -9.13
C TYR A 168 3.75 -4.31 -10.54
N SER A 169 2.47 -4.20 -10.92
CA SER A 169 2.09 -3.52 -12.17
C SER A 169 2.34 -2.02 -12.05
N PRO A 170 3.02 -1.38 -13.03
CA PRO A 170 3.24 0.06 -13.04
C PRO A 170 1.94 0.87 -13.08
N VAL A 171 0.85 0.28 -13.59
CA VAL A 171 -0.44 0.94 -13.79
C VAL A 171 -1.50 0.47 -12.80
N SER A 172 -1.77 -0.85 -12.71
CA SER A 172 -2.86 -1.37 -11.87
C SER A 172 -2.49 -1.59 -10.40
N ARG A 173 -1.19 -1.59 -10.07
CA ARG A 173 -0.65 -1.98 -8.74
C ARG A 173 -0.95 -3.43 -8.32
N ASN A 174 -1.47 -4.26 -9.22
CA ASN A 174 -1.60 -5.70 -8.99
C ASN A 174 -0.21 -6.34 -8.87
N LEU A 175 -0.07 -7.33 -7.99
CA LEU A 175 1.17 -8.05 -7.73
C LEU A 175 1.19 -9.35 -8.53
N LEU A 176 2.06 -9.44 -9.53
CA LEU A 176 2.40 -10.71 -10.20
C LEU A 176 3.31 -11.50 -9.28
N CYS A 177 2.91 -12.73 -8.96
CA CYS A 177 3.69 -13.69 -8.18
C CYS A 177 4.07 -14.88 -9.05
N ILE A 178 5.38 -15.15 -9.09
CA ILE A 178 5.99 -16.25 -9.83
C ILE A 178 6.71 -17.14 -8.83
N ASN A 179 6.13 -18.30 -8.57
CA ASN A 179 6.79 -19.39 -7.85
C ASN A 179 7.49 -20.32 -8.87
N ALA A 180 8.24 -21.30 -8.38
CA ALA A 180 8.79 -22.40 -9.19
C ALA A 180 7.71 -23.38 -9.72
N THR A 181 6.49 -22.89 -9.97
CA THR A 181 5.33 -23.62 -10.47
C THR A 181 5.21 -23.48 -12.00
N THR A 182 4.17 -24.12 -12.57
CA THR A 182 3.78 -24.00 -13.99
C THR A 182 2.69 -22.94 -14.22
N GLU A 183 2.27 -22.26 -13.15
CA GLU A 183 1.03 -21.48 -13.09
C GLU A 183 1.34 -20.11 -12.46
N PRO A 184 1.37 -19.01 -13.24
CA PRO A 184 1.42 -17.67 -12.70
C PRO A 184 0.20 -17.40 -11.81
N ARG A 185 0.37 -16.52 -10.82
CA ARG A 185 -0.73 -15.96 -10.03
C ARG A 185 -0.61 -14.44 -9.95
N VAL A 186 -1.73 -13.74 -10.03
CA VAL A 186 -1.82 -12.29 -9.81
C VAL A 186 -2.67 -12.04 -8.58
N TYR A 187 -2.12 -11.23 -7.67
CA TYR A 187 -2.74 -10.82 -6.43
C TYR A 187 -3.11 -9.34 -6.47
N ASP A 188 -4.13 -8.97 -5.72
CA ASP A 188 -4.51 -7.59 -5.44
C ASP A 188 -3.44 -6.87 -4.58
N PHE A 189 -3.51 -5.53 -4.50
CA PHE A 189 -2.66 -4.75 -3.60
C PHE A 189 -2.81 -5.14 -2.11
N GLN A 190 -3.94 -5.73 -1.71
CA GLN A 190 -4.20 -6.33 -0.39
C GLN A 190 -3.80 -7.82 -0.28
N GLY A 191 -3.18 -8.40 -1.30
CA GLY A 191 -2.74 -9.80 -1.32
C GLY A 191 -3.88 -10.82 -1.38
N GLU A 192 -4.96 -10.52 -2.07
CA GLU A 192 -6.04 -11.48 -2.38
C GLU A 192 -5.85 -12.02 -3.80
N GLU A 193 -6.12 -13.31 -4.05
CA GLU A 193 -5.84 -13.93 -5.35
C GLU A 193 -6.89 -13.51 -6.38
N LEU A 194 -6.49 -12.66 -7.34
CA LEU A 194 -7.37 -12.17 -8.41
C LEU A 194 -7.46 -13.17 -9.56
N ALA A 195 -6.31 -13.73 -9.95
CA ALA A 195 -6.19 -14.53 -11.17
C ALA A 195 -5.13 -15.63 -11.03
N LYS A 196 -5.51 -16.84 -11.43
CA LYS A 196 -4.63 -18.00 -11.56
C LYS A 196 -4.71 -18.55 -12.98
N TYR A 197 -3.57 -18.64 -13.66
CA TYR A 197 -3.51 -19.02 -15.08
C TYR A 197 -3.28 -20.52 -15.24
N LYS A 198 -3.84 -21.10 -16.31
CA LYS A 198 -3.86 -22.55 -16.54
C LYS A 198 -2.47 -23.11 -16.82
N LYS A 199 -2.15 -24.25 -16.18
CA LYS A 199 -1.00 -25.12 -16.50
C LYS A 199 -1.00 -25.62 -17.95
N GLY A 200 0.19 -25.77 -18.53
CA GLY A 200 0.42 -26.38 -19.85
C GLY A 200 0.29 -27.91 -19.87
N ASN A 201 -0.12 -28.46 -21.01
CA ASN A 201 -0.11 -29.92 -21.23
C ASN A 201 1.33 -30.42 -21.46
N VAL A 202 1.87 -31.16 -20.50
CA VAL A 202 3.25 -31.65 -20.46
C VAL A 202 3.58 -32.63 -21.60
N PHE A 203 2.57 -33.30 -22.17
CA PHE A 203 2.78 -34.30 -23.24
C PHE A 203 2.93 -33.68 -24.64
N MET A 204 2.69 -32.38 -24.80
CA MET A 204 2.80 -31.68 -26.08
C MET A 204 4.26 -31.33 -26.41
N ARG A 205 4.73 -31.75 -27.59
CA ARG A 205 6.11 -31.44 -28.05
C ARG A 205 6.26 -30.02 -28.59
N ASP A 206 5.24 -29.48 -29.27
CA ASP A 206 5.22 -28.09 -29.70
C ASP A 206 4.57 -27.21 -28.63
N MET A 207 5.37 -26.30 -28.08
CA MET A 207 4.94 -25.40 -27.02
C MET A 207 3.92 -24.36 -27.48
N LYS A 208 3.83 -24.04 -28.78
CA LYS A 208 2.80 -23.11 -29.29
C LYS A 208 1.38 -23.61 -29.06
N HIS A 209 1.19 -24.93 -29.01
CA HIS A 209 -0.11 -25.59 -28.83
C HIS A 209 -0.37 -25.98 -27.36
N THR A 210 0.22 -25.25 -26.41
CA THR A 210 0.00 -25.44 -24.97
C THR A 210 -0.61 -24.19 -24.35
N ASN A 211 -1.56 -24.35 -23.43
CA ASN A 211 -2.31 -23.22 -22.84
C ASN A 211 -1.57 -22.50 -21.70
N GLY A 212 -0.38 -22.98 -21.31
CA GLY A 212 0.46 -22.39 -20.27
C GLY A 212 1.80 -23.11 -20.17
N HIS A 213 2.63 -22.73 -19.18
CA HIS A 213 3.96 -23.31 -19.02
C HIS A 213 3.92 -24.81 -18.72
N VAL A 214 4.90 -25.53 -19.28
CA VAL A 214 5.03 -27.00 -19.13
C VAL A 214 5.94 -27.38 -17.96
N THR A 215 6.86 -26.50 -17.58
CA THR A 215 7.80 -26.67 -16.46
C THR A 215 7.75 -25.45 -15.53
N GLU A 216 8.58 -25.48 -14.47
CA GLU A 216 8.86 -24.33 -13.60
C GLU A 216 9.06 -23.01 -14.38
N MET A 217 8.49 -21.94 -13.83
CA MET A 217 8.75 -20.57 -14.23
C MET A 217 10.00 -20.05 -13.51
N THR A 218 10.78 -19.24 -14.21
CA THR A 218 12.07 -18.73 -13.74
C THR A 218 12.08 -17.21 -13.57
N CYS A 219 11.22 -16.50 -14.30
CA CYS A 219 11.24 -15.05 -14.38
C CYS A 219 9.94 -14.48 -14.97
N GLY A 220 9.71 -13.17 -14.82
CA GLY A 220 8.60 -12.46 -15.46
C GLY A 220 8.35 -11.06 -14.90
N GLY A 221 7.42 -10.34 -15.51
CA GLY A 221 7.16 -8.93 -15.22
C GLY A 221 6.04 -8.33 -16.07
N TRP A 222 5.52 -7.20 -15.63
CA TRP A 222 4.44 -6.47 -16.31
C TRP A 222 4.91 -5.70 -17.53
N HIS A 223 3.99 -5.43 -18.46
CA HIS A 223 4.21 -4.41 -19.50
C HIS A 223 4.36 -3.02 -18.84
N PRO A 224 5.27 -2.14 -19.29
CA PRO A 224 5.53 -0.86 -18.63
C PRO A 224 4.35 0.12 -18.66
N SER A 225 3.49 0.00 -19.69
CA SER A 225 2.40 0.95 -19.97
C SER A 225 1.02 0.31 -20.14
N ASP A 226 0.92 -1.03 -20.06
CA ASP A 226 -0.36 -1.75 -20.15
C ASP A 226 -0.65 -2.46 -18.83
N ALA A 227 -1.88 -2.31 -18.34
CA ALA A 227 -2.35 -2.89 -17.09
C ALA A 227 -2.79 -4.36 -17.24
N SER A 228 -3.20 -4.81 -18.43
CA SER A 228 -3.69 -6.18 -18.65
C SER A 228 -2.60 -7.15 -19.11
N THR A 229 -1.53 -6.67 -19.76
CA THR A 229 -0.48 -7.53 -20.31
C THR A 229 0.70 -7.72 -19.35
N PHE A 230 1.13 -8.96 -19.14
CA PHE A 230 2.40 -9.32 -18.48
C PHE A 230 3.10 -10.47 -19.20
N LEU A 231 4.42 -10.62 -19.00
CA LEU A 231 5.22 -11.71 -19.54
C LEU A 231 5.81 -12.62 -18.45
N THR A 232 6.08 -13.87 -18.82
CA THR A 232 6.76 -14.86 -17.97
C THR A 232 7.70 -15.71 -18.80
N GLY A 233 8.86 -16.05 -18.24
CA GLY A 233 9.84 -17.00 -18.79
C GLY A 233 9.91 -18.26 -17.93
N GLY A 234 10.29 -19.38 -18.56
CA GLY A 234 10.41 -20.65 -17.85
C GLY A 234 11.45 -21.60 -18.43
N SER A 235 11.64 -22.72 -17.74
CA SER A 235 12.56 -23.79 -18.14
C SER A 235 12.10 -24.59 -19.37
N ASP A 236 10.90 -24.33 -19.90
CA ASP A 236 10.33 -25.00 -21.09
C ASP A 236 10.83 -24.40 -22.43
N SER A 237 11.76 -23.45 -22.35
CA SER A 237 12.27 -22.61 -23.45
C SER A 237 11.22 -21.67 -24.04
N THR A 238 10.19 -21.29 -23.28
CA THR A 238 9.22 -20.28 -23.71
C THR A 238 9.28 -18.99 -22.89
N ILE A 239 8.99 -17.89 -23.58
CA ILE A 239 8.46 -16.68 -22.98
C ILE A 239 6.98 -16.63 -23.39
N ARG A 240 6.09 -16.44 -22.43
CA ARG A 240 4.65 -16.33 -22.66
C ARG A 240 4.20 -14.93 -22.28
N ILE A 241 3.35 -14.36 -23.13
CA ILE A 241 2.66 -13.09 -22.87
C ILE A 241 1.23 -13.44 -22.54
N TRP A 242 0.77 -13.00 -21.38
CA TRP A 242 -0.56 -13.27 -20.83
C TRP A 242 -1.41 -12.01 -20.85
N ASP A 243 -2.73 -12.20 -20.77
CA ASP A 243 -3.71 -11.13 -20.62
C ASP A 243 -4.47 -11.37 -19.31
N VAL A 244 -4.61 -10.35 -18.46
CA VAL A 244 -5.23 -10.52 -17.14
C VAL A 244 -6.68 -10.99 -17.26
N ASP A 245 -7.41 -10.47 -18.24
CA ASP A 245 -8.80 -10.83 -18.51
C ASP A 245 -8.96 -12.22 -19.17
N PHE A 246 -7.88 -12.81 -19.70
CA PHE A 246 -7.90 -14.10 -20.41
C PHE A 246 -7.25 -15.24 -19.61
N LEU A 247 -7.91 -15.64 -18.53
CA LEU A 247 -7.52 -16.79 -17.68
C LEU A 247 -7.41 -18.15 -18.42
N SER A 248 -7.92 -18.26 -19.65
CA SER A 248 -7.98 -19.54 -20.38
C SER A 248 -6.69 -19.96 -21.09
N GLY A 249 -5.68 -19.10 -21.16
CA GLY A 249 -4.33 -19.45 -21.59
C GLY A 249 -3.49 -18.20 -21.86
N GLN A 250 -2.30 -18.36 -22.45
CA GLN A 250 -1.51 -17.20 -22.87
C GLN A 250 -1.99 -16.59 -24.19
N LYS A 251 -1.79 -15.27 -24.35
CA LYS A 251 -2.05 -14.45 -25.54
C LYS A 251 -1.06 -14.78 -26.67
N ILE A 252 0.24 -14.90 -26.33
CA ILE A 252 1.34 -15.19 -27.28
C ILE A 252 2.34 -16.16 -26.65
N VAL A 253 2.87 -17.10 -27.46
CA VAL A 253 4.00 -17.98 -27.11
C VAL A 253 5.21 -17.65 -27.99
N ILE A 254 6.31 -17.21 -27.34
CA ILE A 254 7.62 -17.04 -27.96
C ILE A 254 8.45 -18.28 -27.63
N VAL A 255 8.89 -19.04 -28.65
CA VAL A 255 9.72 -20.24 -28.46
C VAL A 255 11.17 -19.89 -28.68
N VAL A 256 11.92 -19.76 -27.59
CA VAL A 256 13.37 -19.52 -27.59
C VAL A 256 14.08 -20.81 -28.02
N ARG A 257 15.18 -20.69 -28.76
CA ARG A 257 15.99 -21.81 -29.24
C ARG A 257 17.44 -21.46 -29.09
N SER A 258 18.22 -22.36 -28.47
CA SER A 258 19.67 -22.28 -28.62
C SER A 258 20.04 -22.50 -30.07
N LYS A 259 21.14 -21.89 -30.50
CA LYS A 259 21.77 -22.16 -31.79
C LYS A 259 22.61 -23.44 -31.76
N GLN A 260 22.96 -23.93 -30.57
CA GLN A 260 23.62 -25.23 -30.42
C GLN A 260 22.66 -26.34 -30.89
N ARG A 261 23.16 -27.20 -31.79
CA ARG A 261 22.31 -27.98 -32.69
C ARG A 261 21.42 -28.98 -31.95
N GLY A 262 20.14 -28.65 -31.85
CA GLY A 262 19.10 -29.52 -31.29
C GLY A 262 18.84 -29.35 -29.78
N THR A 263 19.49 -28.40 -29.11
CA THR A 263 19.26 -28.17 -27.67
C THR A 263 18.14 -27.15 -27.41
N LYS A 264 17.49 -27.34 -26.25
CA LYS A 264 16.61 -26.37 -25.61
C LYS A 264 17.40 -25.65 -24.53
N THR A 265 17.22 -24.33 -24.39
CA THR A 265 17.86 -23.52 -23.33
C THR A 265 16.80 -22.99 -22.38
N LYS A 266 17.08 -22.94 -21.07
CA LYS A 266 16.15 -22.33 -20.10
C LYS A 266 16.21 -20.81 -20.30
N VAL A 267 15.04 -20.15 -20.26
CA VAL A 267 15.01 -18.70 -20.05
C VAL A 267 15.34 -18.46 -18.57
N THR A 268 16.27 -17.56 -18.28
CA THR A 268 16.76 -17.30 -16.91
C THR A 268 16.33 -15.94 -16.39
N SER A 269 16.25 -14.94 -17.26
CA SER A 269 15.75 -13.60 -16.99
C SER A 269 15.05 -13.06 -18.24
N VAL A 270 14.04 -12.22 -18.03
CA VAL A 270 13.27 -11.58 -19.10
C VAL A 270 12.74 -10.23 -18.62
N THR A 271 12.75 -9.23 -19.50
CA THR A 271 12.24 -7.89 -19.20
C THR A 271 11.71 -7.20 -20.46
N TYR A 272 10.83 -6.21 -20.28
CA TYR A 272 10.50 -5.25 -21.31
C TYR A 272 11.52 -4.10 -21.31
N THR A 273 11.70 -3.46 -22.45
CA THR A 273 12.22 -2.09 -22.54
C THR A 273 11.23 -1.12 -21.88
N PRO A 274 11.69 -0.02 -21.23
CA PRO A 274 10.79 0.94 -20.55
C PRO A 274 9.69 1.56 -21.43
N ASP A 275 9.89 1.65 -22.75
CA ASP A 275 8.89 2.08 -23.73
C ASP A 275 7.93 0.97 -24.20
N GLY A 276 8.22 -0.30 -23.87
CA GLY A 276 7.47 -1.48 -24.33
C GLY A 276 7.75 -1.89 -25.78
N SER A 277 8.72 -1.30 -26.48
CA SER A 277 8.98 -1.53 -27.91
C SER A 277 9.70 -2.86 -28.22
N ALA A 278 10.33 -3.44 -27.20
CA ALA A 278 11.01 -4.73 -27.26
C ALA A 278 10.99 -5.52 -25.94
N ILE A 279 11.08 -6.85 -26.07
CA ILE A 279 11.33 -7.81 -24.99
C ILE A 279 12.79 -8.26 -25.10
N VAL A 280 13.52 -8.24 -23.99
CA VAL A 280 14.88 -8.80 -23.86
C VAL A 280 14.82 -10.02 -22.95
N ALA A 281 15.48 -11.11 -23.32
CA ALA A 281 15.64 -12.28 -22.45
C ALA A 281 17.06 -12.83 -22.47
N GLY A 282 17.52 -13.29 -21.31
CA GLY A 282 18.77 -14.00 -21.11
C GLY A 282 18.51 -15.48 -20.84
N CYS A 283 19.41 -16.33 -21.35
CA CYS A 283 19.25 -17.78 -21.31
C CYS A 283 20.44 -18.49 -20.64
N GLN A 284 20.22 -19.74 -20.21
CA GLN A 284 21.22 -20.53 -19.47
C GLN A 284 22.51 -20.79 -20.27
N ASP A 285 22.43 -20.80 -21.60
CA ASP A 285 23.56 -20.94 -22.52
C ASP A 285 24.37 -19.63 -22.73
N GLY A 286 24.13 -18.61 -21.90
CA GLY A 286 24.88 -17.33 -21.95
C GLY A 286 24.50 -16.44 -23.13
N ALA A 287 23.40 -16.75 -23.82
CA ALA A 287 22.87 -15.99 -24.95
C ALA A 287 21.85 -14.92 -24.49
N LEU A 288 21.87 -13.77 -25.18
CA LEU A 288 20.83 -12.73 -25.10
C LEU A 288 20.01 -12.71 -26.38
N HIS A 289 18.70 -12.60 -26.24
CA HIS A 289 17.75 -12.49 -27.35
C HIS A 289 16.83 -11.28 -27.17
N VAL A 290 16.57 -10.58 -28.25
CA VAL A 290 15.66 -9.42 -28.29
C VAL A 290 14.61 -9.63 -29.35
N TRP A 291 13.35 -9.33 -29.03
CA TRP A 291 12.21 -9.33 -29.96
C TRP A 291 11.52 -7.96 -29.89
N SER A 292 11.32 -7.29 -31.02
CA SER A 292 10.45 -6.10 -31.03
C SER A 292 8.99 -6.50 -30.92
N THR A 293 8.23 -5.79 -30.07
CA THR A 293 6.80 -6.06 -29.82
C THR A 293 5.90 -5.69 -31.00
N ASN A 294 6.35 -4.74 -31.84
CA ASN A 294 5.71 -4.34 -33.10
C ASN A 294 5.91 -5.36 -34.25
N GLY A 295 6.67 -6.44 -34.02
CA GLY A 295 7.08 -7.40 -35.04
C GLY A 295 6.55 -8.82 -34.86
N SER A 296 7.01 -9.75 -35.72
CA SER A 296 6.71 -11.17 -35.55
C SER A 296 7.68 -11.83 -34.57
N TYR A 297 7.17 -12.26 -33.41
CA TYR A 297 7.91 -13.01 -32.39
C TYR A 297 8.48 -14.38 -32.85
N SER A 298 8.29 -14.77 -34.11
CA SER A 298 8.76 -16.07 -34.67
C SER A 298 10.29 -16.19 -34.75
N ARG A 299 11.01 -15.05 -34.75
CA ARG A 299 12.48 -14.96 -34.65
C ARG A 299 12.85 -13.75 -33.78
N PRO A 300 13.97 -13.77 -33.05
CA PRO A 300 14.51 -12.57 -32.43
C PRO A 300 14.91 -11.55 -33.51
N SER A 301 14.74 -10.26 -33.23
CA SER A 301 15.24 -9.15 -34.05
C SER A 301 16.76 -8.99 -33.90
N ALA A 302 17.30 -9.31 -32.73
CA ALA A 302 18.74 -9.39 -32.47
C ALA A 302 19.06 -10.52 -31.49
N SER A 303 20.22 -11.15 -31.64
CA SER A 303 20.70 -12.22 -30.77
C SER A 303 22.21 -12.14 -30.61
N LEU A 304 22.68 -12.15 -29.37
CA LEU A 304 24.09 -12.19 -29.02
C LEU A 304 24.42 -13.51 -28.33
N GLU A 305 25.29 -14.29 -28.95
CA GLU A 305 25.85 -15.53 -28.40
C GLU A 305 27.10 -15.22 -27.59
N GLY A 306 27.28 -15.89 -26.44
CA GLY A 306 28.45 -15.67 -25.57
C GLY A 306 28.47 -14.30 -24.89
N ALA A 307 27.30 -13.72 -24.60
CA ALA A 307 27.22 -12.53 -23.74
C ALA A 307 27.73 -12.86 -22.32
N HIS A 308 27.38 -14.04 -21.81
CA HIS A 308 27.94 -14.65 -20.60
C HIS A 308 28.56 -16.02 -20.93
N ALA A 309 29.34 -16.57 -19.99
CA ALA A 309 30.00 -17.86 -20.18
C ALA A 309 28.98 -19.00 -20.43
N LEU A 310 29.36 -20.02 -21.21
CA LEU A 310 28.46 -21.11 -21.57
C LEU A 310 28.01 -21.90 -20.33
N GLY A 311 26.70 -21.91 -20.05
CA GLY A 311 26.12 -22.52 -18.86
C GLY A 311 25.94 -21.55 -17.68
N ALA A 312 26.64 -20.41 -17.69
CA ALA A 312 26.41 -19.32 -16.75
C ALA A 312 25.21 -18.48 -17.23
N GLY A 313 24.03 -18.82 -16.70
CA GLY A 313 22.79 -18.10 -16.99
C GLY A 313 22.88 -16.62 -16.64
N THR A 314 22.09 -15.81 -17.36
CA THR A 314 21.93 -14.38 -17.05
C THR A 314 20.89 -14.23 -15.94
N SER A 315 21.33 -13.92 -14.73
CA SER A 315 20.47 -13.88 -13.54
C SER A 315 19.51 -12.69 -13.52
N SER A 316 19.93 -11.54 -14.05
CA SER A 316 19.10 -10.34 -14.12
C SER A 316 19.49 -9.43 -15.28
N ILE A 317 18.51 -8.66 -15.78
CA ILE A 317 18.65 -7.77 -16.94
C ILE A 317 17.91 -6.46 -16.64
N ALA A 318 18.64 -5.35 -16.70
CA ALA A 318 18.07 -4.00 -16.63
C ALA A 318 18.26 -3.28 -17.96
N VAL A 319 17.32 -2.39 -18.29
CA VAL A 319 17.39 -1.47 -19.42
C VAL A 319 17.36 -0.05 -18.86
N ALA A 320 18.21 0.84 -19.35
CA ALA A 320 18.21 2.24 -18.95
C ALA A 320 16.95 2.96 -19.48
N ALA A 321 16.53 4.04 -18.81
CA ALA A 321 15.36 4.84 -19.21
C ALA A 321 15.42 5.32 -20.68
N ASP A 322 16.64 5.48 -21.22
CA ASP A 322 16.93 5.86 -22.61
C ASP A 322 16.50 4.80 -23.66
N ASN A 323 16.07 3.60 -23.24
CA ASN A 323 15.73 2.44 -24.08
C ASN A 323 16.87 1.90 -24.98
N VAL A 324 18.10 2.42 -24.80
CA VAL A 324 19.27 2.08 -25.63
C VAL A 324 20.30 1.22 -24.88
N THR A 325 20.65 1.58 -23.64
CA THR A 325 21.67 0.85 -22.87
C THR A 325 21.04 -0.30 -22.08
N LEU A 326 21.62 -1.49 -22.25
CA LEU A 326 21.29 -2.71 -21.52
C LEU A 326 22.40 -2.98 -20.48
N ALA A 327 22.03 -3.42 -19.28
CA ALA A 327 22.93 -4.00 -18.31
C ALA A 327 22.51 -5.44 -17.99
N THR A 328 23.46 -6.38 -17.98
CA THR A 328 23.20 -7.79 -17.66
C THR A 328 24.09 -8.29 -16.55
N ARG A 329 23.50 -9.12 -15.67
CA ARG A 329 24.19 -9.86 -14.62
C ARG A 329 24.33 -11.31 -15.04
N GLY A 330 25.54 -11.84 -15.04
CA GLY A 330 25.79 -13.25 -15.27
C GLY A 330 26.16 -13.98 -14.00
N ASN A 331 25.88 -15.28 -13.97
CA ASN A 331 26.44 -16.21 -12.99
C ASN A 331 27.91 -16.58 -13.33
N ASP A 332 28.58 -15.77 -14.16
CA ASP A 332 30.01 -15.81 -14.49
C ASP A 332 30.80 -14.72 -13.73
N ASP A 333 30.26 -14.23 -12.59
CA ASP A 333 30.77 -13.12 -11.77
C ASP A 333 31.02 -11.80 -12.52
N THR A 334 30.40 -11.62 -13.70
CA THR A 334 30.49 -10.38 -14.47
C THR A 334 29.22 -9.51 -14.40
N VAL A 335 29.42 -8.20 -14.58
CA VAL A 335 28.42 -7.23 -15.05
C VAL A 335 28.86 -6.74 -16.42
N LYS A 336 27.93 -6.67 -17.38
CA LYS A 336 28.22 -6.26 -18.77
C LYS A 336 27.21 -5.25 -19.27
N LEU A 337 27.69 -4.25 -20.00
CA LEU A 337 26.85 -3.24 -20.67
C LEU A 337 26.81 -3.48 -22.18
N PHE A 338 25.66 -3.25 -22.80
CA PHE A 338 25.47 -3.36 -24.25
C PHE A 338 24.60 -2.22 -24.80
N ASP A 339 24.73 -1.95 -26.10
CA ASP A 339 23.82 -1.09 -26.86
C ASP A 339 22.79 -1.97 -27.60
N LEU A 340 21.50 -1.80 -27.31
CA LEU A 340 20.41 -2.55 -27.94
C LEU A 340 20.34 -2.38 -29.46
N ARG A 341 20.87 -1.26 -29.99
CA ARG A 341 20.97 -0.97 -31.43
C ARG A 341 22.12 -1.74 -32.11
N SER A 342 23.08 -2.24 -31.33
CA SER A 342 24.31 -2.87 -31.83
C SER A 342 24.81 -4.00 -30.91
N LEU A 343 23.95 -5.00 -30.68
CA LEU A 343 24.22 -6.19 -29.85
C LEU A 343 25.23 -7.16 -30.50
N LYS A 344 26.48 -6.72 -30.65
CA LYS A 344 27.61 -7.49 -31.21
C LYS A 344 28.80 -7.63 -30.26
N LYS A 345 28.97 -6.68 -29.35
CA LYS A 345 30.04 -6.63 -28.33
C LYS A 345 29.50 -5.92 -27.09
N PRO A 346 30.01 -6.20 -25.88
CA PRO A 346 29.81 -5.33 -24.74
C PRO A 346 30.49 -3.97 -24.98
N LEU A 347 29.91 -2.93 -24.39
CA LEU A 347 30.51 -1.59 -24.28
C LEU A 347 31.57 -1.58 -23.18
N ALA A 348 31.20 -2.10 -22.00
CA ALA A 348 32.04 -2.25 -20.82
C ALA A 348 31.79 -3.62 -20.17
N VAL A 349 32.81 -4.15 -19.50
CA VAL A 349 32.78 -5.42 -18.76
C VAL A 349 33.46 -5.22 -17.42
N ARG A 350 32.76 -5.55 -16.33
CA ARG A 350 33.32 -5.59 -14.98
C ARG A 350 33.28 -7.02 -14.48
N GLU A 351 34.45 -7.64 -14.45
CA GLU A 351 34.69 -8.96 -13.85
C GLU A 351 34.90 -8.82 -12.33
N GLY A 352 34.93 -9.94 -11.60
CA GLY A 352 35.21 -9.93 -10.16
C GLY A 352 34.10 -9.28 -9.32
N VAL A 353 32.84 -9.52 -9.69
CA VAL A 353 31.65 -9.12 -8.92
C VAL A 353 30.94 -10.41 -8.49
N PRO A 354 31.24 -10.98 -7.30
CA PRO A 354 30.88 -12.35 -7.00
C PRO A 354 29.38 -12.58 -6.79
N VAL A 355 28.89 -13.71 -7.30
CA VAL A 355 27.50 -14.19 -7.21
C VAL A 355 27.38 -15.26 -6.13
N GLY A 356 26.37 -15.12 -5.25
CA GLY A 356 26.15 -16.02 -4.10
C GLY A 356 24.81 -16.76 -4.13
N SER A 357 24.04 -16.56 -5.19
CA SER A 357 22.69 -17.08 -5.44
C SER A 357 22.35 -16.90 -6.92
N GLU A 358 21.54 -17.78 -7.49
CA GLU A 358 21.14 -17.70 -8.92
C GLU A 358 20.29 -16.45 -9.27
N HIS A 359 19.84 -15.68 -8.27
CA HIS A 359 19.00 -14.50 -8.41
C HIS A 359 19.68 -13.24 -7.86
N CYS A 360 20.82 -12.86 -8.44
CA CYS A 360 21.48 -11.58 -8.17
C CYS A 360 21.03 -10.49 -9.16
N ASP A 361 20.59 -9.34 -8.66
CA ASP A 361 20.08 -8.25 -9.50
C ASP A 361 21.12 -7.21 -9.93
N VAL A 362 20.77 -6.54 -11.04
CA VAL A 362 21.40 -5.31 -11.56
C VAL A 362 20.29 -4.30 -11.82
N LEU A 363 20.53 -3.04 -11.51
CA LEU A 363 19.63 -1.90 -11.72
C LEU A 363 20.39 -0.73 -12.35
N PHE A 364 19.67 0.18 -12.99
CA PHE A 364 20.14 1.55 -13.21
C PHE A 364 19.66 2.46 -12.08
N SER A 365 20.42 3.51 -11.78
CA SER A 365 19.94 4.66 -11.00
C SER A 365 18.75 5.35 -11.68
N PRO A 366 17.86 6.03 -10.94
CA PRO A 366 16.82 6.89 -11.51
C PRO A 366 17.33 7.83 -12.61
N ASP A 367 18.49 8.46 -12.38
CA ASP A 367 19.13 9.42 -13.28
C ASP A 367 19.84 8.77 -14.49
N GLY A 368 19.81 7.44 -14.59
CA GLY A 368 20.48 6.69 -15.65
C GLY A 368 22.00 6.82 -15.70
N ARG A 369 22.68 7.35 -14.67
CA ARG A 369 24.14 7.55 -14.61
C ARG A 369 24.92 6.41 -13.96
N HIS A 370 24.31 5.70 -13.03
CA HIS A 370 24.96 4.66 -12.23
C HIS A 370 24.28 3.30 -12.43
N VAL A 371 25.02 2.23 -12.19
CA VAL A 371 24.56 0.83 -12.23
C VAL A 371 24.76 0.25 -10.84
N VAL A 372 23.69 -0.24 -10.21
CA VAL A 372 23.71 -0.81 -8.86
C VAL A 372 23.58 -2.32 -8.93
N THR A 373 24.40 -3.07 -8.19
CA THR A 373 24.33 -4.53 -8.12
C THR A 373 24.64 -5.08 -6.74
N GLY A 374 24.02 -6.22 -6.41
CA GLY A 374 24.33 -6.99 -5.21
C GLY A 374 25.57 -7.88 -5.40
N THR A 375 26.43 -7.94 -4.39
CA THR A 375 27.59 -8.83 -4.33
C THR A 375 27.46 -9.82 -3.18
N ALA A 376 28.10 -10.99 -3.36
CA ALA A 376 28.20 -12.01 -2.35
C ALA A 376 29.38 -11.79 -1.39
N SER A 377 29.18 -12.17 -0.13
CA SER A 377 30.29 -12.43 0.79
C SER A 377 31.04 -13.68 0.33
N VAL A 378 32.31 -13.53 -0.06
CA VAL A 378 33.17 -14.65 -0.51
C VAL A 378 34.30 -14.87 0.49
N PRO A 379 34.25 -15.96 1.29
CA PRO A 379 35.32 -16.34 2.21
C PRO A 379 36.68 -16.36 1.51
N LYS A 380 37.73 -15.92 2.20
CA LYS A 380 39.07 -15.73 1.61
C LYS A 380 39.57 -16.95 0.84
N GLU A 381 39.32 -18.14 1.37
CA GLU A 381 39.70 -19.45 0.81
C GLU A 381 39.09 -19.76 -0.57
N ALA A 382 37.94 -19.17 -0.90
CA ALA A 382 37.21 -19.45 -2.14
C ALA A 382 37.61 -18.52 -3.32
N ARG A 383 38.56 -17.59 -3.11
CA ARG A 383 38.93 -16.60 -4.13
C ARG A 383 40.08 -17.06 -5.01
N MET A 384 39.78 -17.35 -6.28
CA MET A 384 40.80 -17.67 -7.29
C MET A 384 41.72 -16.47 -7.64
N THR A 385 41.35 -15.24 -7.27
CA THR A 385 42.03 -13.99 -7.58
C THR A 385 42.44 -13.21 -6.33
N ALA A 386 43.02 -13.90 -5.34
CA ALA A 386 43.50 -13.28 -4.11
C ALA A 386 44.77 -12.42 -4.34
N THR A 387 44.62 -11.10 -4.41
CA THR A 387 45.68 -10.17 -4.02
C THR A 387 45.84 -10.25 -2.48
N PRO A 388 46.98 -10.69 -1.91
CA PRO A 388 47.01 -11.11 -0.51
C PRO A 388 46.83 -9.99 0.53
N ASP A 389 47.19 -8.76 0.17
CA ASP A 389 47.55 -7.71 1.14
C ASP A 389 46.57 -6.53 1.21
N ALA A 390 45.29 -6.73 0.87
CA ALA A 390 44.26 -5.71 1.04
C ALA A 390 43.91 -5.51 2.54
N PRO A 391 44.11 -4.32 3.13
CA PRO A 391 43.67 -4.04 4.50
C PRO A 391 42.14 -4.02 4.57
N ASP A 392 41.59 -4.59 5.64
CA ASP A 392 40.16 -4.83 5.89
C ASP A 392 39.44 -5.52 4.72
N ASP A 393 39.41 -6.84 4.79
CA ASP A 393 38.94 -7.73 3.73
C ASP A 393 37.40 -7.82 3.66
N LEU A 394 36.75 -6.68 3.42
CA LEU A 394 35.31 -6.48 3.59
C LEU A 394 34.45 -7.46 2.77
N MET A 395 34.89 -7.81 1.55
CA MET A 395 34.23 -8.80 0.69
C MET A 395 34.18 -10.22 1.30
N GLY A 396 34.97 -10.49 2.34
CA GLY A 396 35.02 -11.81 3.01
C GLY A 396 34.07 -11.93 4.19
N VAL A 397 33.61 -10.80 4.74
CA VAL A 397 32.82 -10.73 5.98
C VAL A 397 31.42 -10.18 5.74
N TRP A 398 31.21 -9.41 4.66
CA TRP A 398 29.93 -8.79 4.32
C TRP A 398 29.54 -9.01 2.85
N GLY A 399 28.24 -9.18 2.60
CA GLY A 399 27.66 -8.93 1.28
C GLY A 399 27.53 -7.42 1.07
N GLN A 400 27.85 -6.95 -0.13
CA GLN A 400 27.97 -5.52 -0.40
C GLN A 400 27.04 -5.10 -1.54
N LEU A 401 26.63 -3.84 -1.53
CA LEU A 401 25.99 -3.17 -2.65
C LEU A 401 27.06 -2.35 -3.38
N ALA A 402 27.30 -2.67 -4.65
CA ALA A 402 28.29 -1.99 -5.48
C ALA A 402 27.59 -0.99 -6.42
N VAL A 403 28.05 0.26 -6.39
CA VAL A 403 27.64 1.34 -7.30
C VAL A 403 28.75 1.54 -8.33
N LEU A 404 28.40 1.29 -9.59
CA LEU A 404 29.30 1.39 -10.75
C LEU A 404 28.90 2.57 -11.64
N SER A 405 29.85 3.20 -12.31
CA SER A 405 29.54 4.16 -13.39
C SER A 405 28.89 3.43 -14.59
N ARG A 406 27.93 4.07 -15.26
CA ARG A 406 27.38 3.56 -16.54
C ARG A 406 28.37 3.64 -17.70
N GLU A 407 29.40 4.47 -17.62
CA GLU A 407 30.32 4.68 -18.74
C GLU A 407 31.32 3.51 -18.86
N ASP A 408 32.13 3.29 -17.81
CA ASP A 408 33.20 2.28 -17.81
C ASP A 408 32.91 1.04 -16.93
N LEU A 409 31.77 0.98 -16.23
CA LEU A 409 31.53 0.07 -15.09
C LEU A 409 32.59 0.17 -13.96
N ALA A 410 33.36 1.26 -13.92
CA ALA A 410 34.25 1.58 -12.82
C ALA A 410 33.48 1.65 -11.50
N THR A 411 33.99 0.98 -10.45
CA THR A 411 33.37 0.98 -9.13
C THR A 411 33.62 2.30 -8.44
N GLN A 412 32.56 3.04 -8.15
CA GLN A 412 32.62 4.35 -7.48
C GLN A 412 32.46 4.16 -5.96
N HIS A 413 31.44 3.40 -5.54
CA HIS A 413 31.14 3.18 -4.13
C HIS A 413 30.81 1.71 -3.86
N VAL A 414 31.19 1.23 -2.68
CA VAL A 414 30.91 -0.12 -2.19
C VAL A 414 30.40 0.00 -0.76
N HIS A 415 29.15 -0.41 -0.54
CA HIS A 415 28.49 -0.28 0.75
C HIS A 415 28.24 -1.66 1.39
N PRO A 416 28.80 -1.98 2.57
CA PRO A 416 28.55 -3.25 3.25
C PRO A 416 27.11 -3.29 3.80
N VAL A 417 26.34 -4.32 3.43
CA VAL A 417 24.90 -4.40 3.72
C VAL A 417 24.62 -5.24 4.98
N ASP A 418 25.12 -6.48 4.98
CA ASP A 418 24.94 -7.48 6.05
C ASP A 418 26.10 -8.49 6.00
N HIS A 419 26.25 -9.32 7.03
CA HIS A 419 27.19 -10.45 7.07
C HIS A 419 26.85 -11.60 6.11
N SER A 420 25.88 -11.41 5.20
CA SER A 420 25.46 -12.40 4.21
C SER A 420 25.30 -11.78 2.83
N SER A 421 25.45 -12.60 1.79
CA SER A 421 25.31 -12.20 0.40
C SER A 421 24.00 -11.44 0.12
N VAL A 422 24.11 -10.34 -0.62
CA VAL A 422 22.96 -9.63 -1.19
C VAL A 422 22.44 -10.44 -2.37
N THR A 423 21.13 -10.72 -2.37
CA THR A 423 20.45 -11.44 -3.45
C THR A 423 19.74 -10.43 -4.35
N ARG A 424 18.62 -9.91 -3.87
CA ARG A 424 17.74 -8.97 -4.56
C ARG A 424 18.07 -7.53 -4.25
N VAL A 425 17.96 -6.66 -5.24
CA VAL A 425 18.08 -5.20 -5.07
C VAL A 425 16.94 -4.50 -5.82
N ALA A 426 16.33 -3.47 -5.22
CA ALA A 426 15.34 -2.61 -5.87
C ALA A 426 15.52 -1.15 -5.41
N TRP A 427 15.48 -0.18 -6.32
CA TRP A 427 15.58 1.26 -6.02
C TRP A 427 14.32 1.97 -6.49
N GLN A 428 13.61 2.63 -5.56
CA GLN A 428 12.41 3.40 -5.87
C GLN A 428 12.76 4.87 -6.19
N PRO A 429 12.52 5.37 -7.42
CA PRO A 429 12.91 6.72 -7.82
C PRO A 429 12.13 7.81 -7.06
N ARG A 430 10.80 7.66 -6.94
CA ARG A 430 9.90 8.69 -6.37
C ARG A 430 10.10 9.00 -4.89
N ILE A 431 10.63 8.02 -4.15
CA ILE A 431 10.83 8.08 -2.70
C ILE A 431 12.32 8.25 -2.35
N ASN A 432 13.19 8.07 -3.35
CA ASN A 432 14.62 7.80 -3.23
C ASN A 432 14.94 6.88 -2.03
N GLN A 433 14.62 5.59 -2.15
CA GLN A 433 15.01 4.54 -1.17
C GLN A 433 15.50 3.29 -1.92
N VAL A 434 16.52 2.64 -1.38
CA VAL A 434 17.15 1.43 -1.93
C VAL A 434 16.89 0.26 -1.00
N LEU A 435 16.36 -0.84 -1.52
CA LEU A 435 16.07 -2.05 -0.77
C LEU A 435 17.01 -3.16 -1.22
N ALA A 436 17.71 -3.78 -0.26
CA ALA A 436 18.59 -4.92 -0.48
C ALA A 436 18.09 -6.13 0.32
N GLY A 437 17.67 -7.19 -0.38
CA GLY A 437 17.34 -8.48 0.21
C GLY A 437 18.59 -9.32 0.46
N THR A 438 18.67 -9.96 1.61
CA THR A 438 19.84 -10.77 2.01
C THR A 438 19.55 -12.26 2.02
N ARG A 439 20.62 -13.05 1.95
CA ARG A 439 20.56 -14.51 2.17
C ARG A 439 20.07 -14.87 3.58
N ASN A 440 20.21 -13.98 4.56
CA ASN A 440 19.75 -14.17 5.95
C ASN A 440 18.23 -13.98 6.15
N GLY A 441 17.44 -13.64 5.13
CA GLY A 441 15.99 -13.38 5.29
C GLY A 441 15.66 -11.98 5.81
N VAL A 442 16.63 -11.06 5.80
CA VAL A 442 16.45 -9.65 6.16
C VAL A 442 16.37 -8.80 4.88
N VAL A 443 15.36 -7.94 4.76
CA VAL A 443 15.41 -6.86 3.77
C VAL A 443 15.87 -5.58 4.45
N ASN A 444 17.01 -5.06 4.01
CA ASN A 444 17.55 -3.80 4.47
C ASN A 444 17.05 -2.67 3.58
N VAL A 445 16.28 -1.75 4.15
CA VAL A 445 15.74 -0.56 3.49
C VAL A 445 16.65 0.62 3.82
N PHE A 446 17.43 1.05 2.84
CA PHE A 446 18.31 2.20 2.91
C PHE A 446 17.58 3.49 2.53
N TYR A 447 17.79 4.52 3.34
CA TYR A 447 17.19 5.84 3.20
C TYR A 447 18.13 6.91 3.79
N ASP A 448 17.92 8.16 3.38
CA ASP A 448 18.47 9.35 4.02
C ASP A 448 17.32 10.12 4.72
N GLN A 449 17.61 10.91 5.75
CA GLN A 449 16.61 11.74 6.42
C GLN A 449 16.26 13.01 5.63
N GLU A 450 17.16 13.48 4.77
CA GLU A 450 17.06 14.76 4.06
C GLU A 450 16.58 14.55 2.61
N ALA A 451 17.19 13.62 1.86
CA ALA A 451 16.86 13.34 0.46
C ALA A 451 15.74 12.31 0.22
N SER A 452 15.52 11.35 1.13
CA SER A 452 14.42 10.37 0.97
C SER A 452 13.08 10.96 1.44
N GLN A 453 11.99 10.62 0.74
CA GLN A 453 10.65 11.11 1.06
C GLN A 453 9.67 9.96 1.29
N LEU A 454 8.90 10.03 2.38
CA LEU A 454 7.93 8.98 2.77
C LEU A 454 8.62 7.61 2.96
N GLY A 455 7.95 6.51 2.61
CA GLY A 455 8.50 5.15 2.75
C GLY A 455 8.90 4.85 4.20
N ALA A 456 10.09 4.26 4.39
CA ALA A 456 10.60 3.83 5.70
C ALA A 456 10.49 4.91 6.81
N LEU A 457 10.70 6.19 6.47
CA LEU A 457 10.60 7.33 7.39
C LEU A 457 9.25 7.42 8.12
N LEU A 458 8.15 6.96 7.51
CA LEU A 458 6.83 6.93 8.13
C LEU A 458 6.76 5.90 9.26
N GLY A 459 7.38 4.73 9.08
CA GLY A 459 7.50 3.70 10.11
C GLY A 459 8.44 4.12 11.24
N VAL A 460 9.60 4.71 10.90
CA VAL A 460 10.60 5.20 11.87
C VAL A 460 10.00 6.27 12.79
N LYS A 461 9.22 7.22 12.25
CA LYS A 461 8.58 8.30 13.04
C LYS A 461 7.41 7.81 13.90
N ARG A 462 6.89 6.60 13.68
CA ARG A 462 5.72 6.06 14.41
C ARG A 462 6.15 5.04 15.47
N ARG A 463 6.23 5.51 16.72
CA ARG A 463 6.51 4.65 17.88
C ARG A 463 5.49 3.50 17.99
N ALA A 464 5.97 2.28 18.20
CA ALA A 464 5.13 1.11 18.30
C ALA A 464 4.18 1.19 19.51
N ARG A 465 2.92 0.79 19.33
CA ARG A 465 1.95 0.68 20.43
C ARG A 465 2.25 -0.57 21.25
N VAL A 466 2.94 -0.40 22.37
CA VAL A 466 3.06 -1.44 23.40
C VAL A 466 1.65 -1.86 23.82
N ARG A 467 1.28 -3.12 23.56
CA ARG A 467 0.03 -3.69 24.07
C ARG A 467 0.22 -4.01 25.55
N SER A 468 -0.16 -3.09 26.41
CA SER A 468 -0.30 -3.34 27.85
C SER A 468 -1.45 -4.33 28.08
N ASN A 469 -1.17 -5.64 27.97
CA ASN A 469 -2.12 -6.70 28.24
C ASN A 469 -2.55 -6.62 29.72
N PRO A 470 -3.83 -6.39 30.07
CA PRO A 470 -4.26 -6.23 31.49
C PRO A 470 -4.09 -7.48 32.38
N PHE A 471 -3.69 -8.59 31.74
CA PHE A 471 -3.44 -9.92 32.27
C PHE A 471 -2.07 -10.49 31.86
N GLY A 472 -1.35 -9.81 30.97
CA GLY A 472 0.03 -10.18 30.64
C GLY A 472 0.96 -9.49 31.62
N ILE A 473 1.93 -10.24 32.13
CA ILE A 473 3.04 -9.65 32.90
C ILE A 473 3.82 -8.75 31.93
N GLU A 474 4.14 -7.53 32.33
CA GLU A 474 5.04 -6.68 31.55
C GLU A 474 6.40 -7.36 31.49
N GLU A 475 6.97 -7.53 30.29
CA GLU A 475 8.28 -8.16 30.10
C GLU A 475 9.38 -7.28 30.72
N LEU A 476 9.62 -7.50 32.02
CA LEU A 476 10.80 -7.00 32.71
C LEU A 476 12.04 -7.49 31.97
N PRO A 477 13.07 -6.65 31.79
CA PRO A 477 14.27 -7.00 31.03
C PRO A 477 15.11 -8.05 31.79
N GLY A 478 14.74 -9.32 31.64
CA GLY A 478 15.28 -10.41 32.45
C GLY A 478 14.63 -11.79 32.26
N GLY A 479 13.59 -11.95 31.43
CA GLY A 479 13.17 -13.25 30.89
C GLY A 479 12.60 -14.30 31.87
N VAL A 480 12.44 -13.97 33.16
CA VAL A 480 11.86 -14.90 34.15
C VAL A 480 10.33 -14.88 34.04
N THR A 481 9.77 -15.95 33.50
CA THR A 481 8.34 -16.25 33.62
C THR A 481 8.03 -16.58 35.08
N ALA A 482 7.43 -15.62 35.79
CA ALA A 482 6.91 -15.87 37.13
C ALA A 482 5.68 -16.77 37.04
N ASP A 483 5.85 -18.06 37.36
CA ASP A 483 4.73 -18.99 37.53
C ASP A 483 3.75 -18.42 38.57
N VAL A 484 2.50 -18.25 38.17
CA VAL A 484 1.43 -17.79 39.05
C VAL A 484 0.70 -19.04 39.59
N PRO A 485 0.98 -19.52 40.81
CA PRO A 485 0.28 -20.66 41.37
C PRO A 485 -1.22 -20.39 41.47
N ILE A 486 -2.01 -21.33 40.97
CA ILE A 486 -3.48 -21.27 41.00
C ILE A 486 -3.93 -21.73 42.40
N PHE A 487 -4.04 -20.79 43.32
CA PHE A 487 -4.55 -21.05 44.67
C PHE A 487 -6.01 -21.51 44.64
N MET A 488 -6.31 -22.59 45.38
CA MET A 488 -7.66 -23.09 45.56
C MET A 488 -8.41 -22.27 46.63
N PRO A 489 -9.75 -22.15 46.58
CA PRO A 489 -10.50 -21.33 47.54
C PRO A 489 -10.53 -21.83 49.00
N GLU A 490 -9.89 -22.94 49.33
CA GLU A 490 -9.97 -23.59 50.66
C GLU A 490 -8.68 -23.51 51.48
N ASP A 491 -7.61 -22.92 50.94
CA ASP A 491 -6.37 -22.63 51.69
C ASP A 491 -6.63 -21.52 52.73
N LYS A 492 -6.92 -21.92 53.98
CA LYS A 492 -7.34 -21.01 55.07
C LYS A 492 -6.25 -20.04 55.51
N ASP A 493 -6.66 -18.88 56.00
CA ASP A 493 -5.82 -17.81 56.54
C ASP A 493 -5.19 -18.15 57.92
N GLU A 494 -4.41 -19.24 58.00
CA GLU A 494 -3.63 -19.63 59.20
C GLU A 494 -2.14 -19.69 58.85
N ASP A 495 -1.49 -18.52 58.77
CA ASP A 495 -0.25 -18.22 59.52
C ASP A 495 0.17 -16.76 59.29
N TYR A 496 0.16 -15.98 60.37
CA TYR A 496 0.66 -14.60 60.39
C TYR A 496 2.11 -14.60 60.89
N TYR A 497 2.95 -13.71 60.36
CA TYR A 497 4.37 -13.52 60.73
C TYR A 497 5.42 -14.49 60.14
N GLU A 498 5.33 -14.84 58.85
CA GLU A 498 6.47 -14.72 57.92
C GLU A 498 5.99 -14.82 56.46
N LEU A 499 6.42 -13.89 55.60
CA LEU A 499 5.98 -13.81 54.20
C LEU A 499 7.17 -13.48 53.30
N ASP A 500 7.50 -14.41 52.40
CA ASP A 500 8.50 -14.20 51.36
C ASP A 500 8.22 -12.95 50.53
N GLU A 501 9.28 -12.30 50.04
CA GLU A 501 9.18 -11.06 49.27
C GLU A 501 8.21 -11.14 48.07
N PRO A 502 8.16 -12.23 47.27
CA PRO A 502 7.19 -12.34 46.18
C PRO A 502 5.73 -12.28 46.65
N LYS A 503 5.42 -12.88 47.81
CA LYS A 503 4.05 -12.91 48.38
C LYS A 503 3.65 -11.51 48.87
N ARG A 504 4.58 -10.74 49.43
CA ARG A 504 4.39 -9.29 49.74
C ARG A 504 4.20 -8.44 48.49
N GLN A 505 5.03 -8.61 47.45
CA GLN A 505 4.90 -7.86 46.20
C GLN A 505 3.56 -8.14 45.50
N TYR A 506 3.12 -9.41 45.46
CA TYR A 506 1.82 -9.80 44.94
C TYR A 506 0.65 -9.18 45.71
N LEU A 507 0.70 -9.15 47.05
CA LEU A 507 -0.33 -8.50 47.88
C LEU A 507 -0.38 -6.98 47.62
N ALA A 508 0.76 -6.30 47.56
CA ALA A 508 0.82 -4.87 47.23
C ALA A 508 0.26 -4.57 45.83
N TRP A 509 0.54 -5.42 44.84
CA TRP A 509 -0.04 -5.34 43.50
C TRP A 509 -1.56 -5.59 43.51
N LYS A 510 -2.03 -6.60 44.25
CA LYS A 510 -3.45 -6.93 44.41
C LYS A 510 -4.23 -5.77 45.05
N GLU A 511 -3.66 -5.12 46.05
CA GLU A 511 -4.22 -3.90 46.66
C GLU A 511 -4.21 -2.70 45.70
N ALA A 512 -3.10 -2.45 45.00
CA ALA A 512 -3.03 -1.37 44.00
C ALA A 512 -4.04 -1.58 42.87
N LYS A 513 -4.21 -2.81 42.38
CA LYS A 513 -5.21 -3.20 41.37
C LYS A 513 -6.63 -3.03 41.90
N ASN A 514 -6.90 -3.39 43.15
CA ASN A 514 -8.21 -3.19 43.77
C ASN A 514 -8.51 -1.71 44.10
N ARG A 515 -7.50 -0.89 44.39
CA ARG A 515 -7.61 0.57 44.50
C ARG A 515 -7.97 1.20 43.15
N ILE A 516 -7.25 0.83 42.08
CA ILE A 516 -7.56 1.28 40.71
C ILE A 516 -8.97 0.83 40.27
N ARG A 517 -9.41 -0.38 40.64
CA ARG A 517 -10.79 -0.87 40.39
C ARG A 517 -11.88 -0.09 41.14
N ARG A 518 -11.55 0.58 42.24
CA ARG A 518 -12.49 1.44 42.99
C ARG A 518 -12.54 2.87 42.46
N ASP A 519 -11.51 3.34 41.75
CA ASP A 519 -11.47 4.66 41.13
C ASP A 519 -12.42 4.72 39.90
N PRO A 520 -13.56 5.45 39.95
CA PRO A 520 -14.53 5.48 38.86
C PRO A 520 -13.98 6.15 37.58
N VAL A 521 -13.04 7.10 37.75
CA VAL A 521 -12.38 7.81 36.64
C VAL A 521 -11.42 6.89 35.88
N LYS A 522 -10.64 6.07 36.58
CA LYS A 522 -9.64 5.17 35.95
C LYS A 522 -10.28 3.95 35.31
N THR A 523 -11.33 3.42 35.92
CA THR A 523 -12.13 2.31 35.37
C THR A 523 -13.04 2.71 34.21
N LYS A 524 -13.29 4.01 34.02
CA LYS A 524 -14.28 4.55 33.07
C LYS A 524 -15.68 3.90 33.26
N LEU A 525 -16.07 3.68 34.51
CA LEU A 525 -17.39 3.14 34.85
C LEU A 525 -18.49 3.99 34.18
N PRO A 526 -19.48 3.37 33.50
CA PRO A 526 -20.58 4.12 32.90
C PRO A 526 -21.35 4.85 34.00
N GLN A 527 -21.63 6.13 33.77
CA GLN A 527 -22.28 6.97 34.77
C GLN A 527 -23.68 6.44 35.08
N MET A 528 -24.00 6.28 36.37
CA MET A 528 -25.27 5.72 36.80
C MET A 528 -26.46 6.59 36.34
N PRO A 529 -27.63 6.00 36.02
CA PRO A 529 -28.82 6.75 35.65
C PRO A 529 -29.21 7.77 36.73
N ILE A 530 -29.43 9.03 36.33
CA ILE A 530 -29.77 10.11 37.24
C ILE A 530 -31.16 9.86 37.85
N ARG A 531 -31.19 9.51 39.13
CA ARG A 531 -32.42 9.42 39.94
C ARG A 531 -32.70 10.76 40.60
N GLY A 532 -33.42 11.64 39.90
CA GLY A 532 -33.84 12.93 40.43
C GLY A 532 -34.27 13.92 39.36
N GLN A 533 -34.40 15.18 39.78
CA GLN A 533 -34.62 16.33 38.90
C GLN A 533 -33.35 16.61 38.08
N GLY A 534 -33.52 16.95 36.80
CA GLY A 534 -32.40 17.15 35.87
C GLY A 534 -31.53 18.36 36.21
N TYR A 535 -30.21 18.20 36.06
CA TYR A 535 -29.22 19.27 36.20
C TYR A 535 -28.10 19.10 35.14
N GLY A 536 -27.39 20.17 34.82
CA GLY A 536 -26.25 20.13 33.89
C GLY A 536 -26.60 19.66 32.47
N GLY A 537 -27.75 20.11 31.93
CA GLY A 537 -28.18 19.78 30.56
C GLY A 537 -28.74 18.37 30.36
N ARG A 538 -28.85 17.54 31.41
CA ARG A 538 -29.46 16.21 31.34
C ARG A 538 -30.90 16.22 31.84
N VAL A 539 -31.80 15.66 31.05
CA VAL A 539 -33.23 15.55 31.39
C VAL A 539 -33.45 14.42 32.40
N GLY A 540 -33.61 14.79 33.67
CA GLY A 540 -34.15 13.91 34.71
C GLY A 540 -35.68 13.88 34.69
N LYS A 541 -36.31 13.16 35.63
CA LYS A 541 -37.77 13.24 35.78
C LYS A 541 -38.16 14.63 36.29
N SER A 542 -38.80 15.42 35.43
CA SER A 542 -39.23 16.79 35.74
C SER A 542 -40.44 16.82 36.68
N ALA A 543 -40.49 17.77 37.62
CA ALA A 543 -41.67 18.02 38.45
C ALA A 543 -42.91 18.48 37.65
N ASN A 544 -42.73 18.91 36.39
CA ASN A 544 -43.77 19.49 35.54
C ASN A 544 -44.71 18.45 34.88
N THR A 545 -44.82 17.23 35.42
CA THR A 545 -45.63 16.14 34.84
C THR A 545 -47.08 16.56 34.59
N HIS A 546 -47.68 17.31 35.51
CA HIS A 546 -49.05 17.80 35.40
C HIS A 546 -49.23 18.88 34.30
N LEU A 547 -48.20 19.71 34.06
CA LEU A 547 -48.19 20.66 32.94
C LEU A 547 -48.11 19.94 31.59
N VAL A 548 -47.26 18.91 31.48
CA VAL A 548 -47.15 18.09 30.27
C VAL A 548 -48.45 17.32 29.99
N GLN A 549 -49.12 16.82 31.04
CA GLN A 549 -50.41 16.15 30.90
C GLN A 549 -51.49 17.11 30.34
N GLY A 550 -51.63 18.31 30.90
CA GLY A 550 -52.58 19.31 30.40
C GLY A 550 -52.28 19.77 28.95
N MET A 551 -51.00 19.82 28.55
CA MET A 551 -50.62 20.08 27.16
C MET A 551 -51.00 18.92 26.22
N TYR A 552 -50.91 17.67 26.68
CA TYR A 552 -51.33 16.50 25.93
C TYR A 552 -52.83 16.49 25.69
N GLU A 553 -53.63 16.70 26.74
CA GLU A 553 -55.10 16.75 26.68
C GLU A 553 -55.59 17.87 25.74
N GLY A 554 -54.92 19.03 25.71
CA GLY A 554 -55.28 20.16 24.85
C GLY A 554 -54.84 20.07 23.39
N GLN A 555 -53.62 19.59 23.08
CA GLN A 555 -53.06 19.67 21.71
C GLN A 555 -52.99 18.32 20.96
N ALA A 556 -53.06 17.17 21.62
CA ALA A 556 -52.95 15.88 20.92
C ALA A 556 -54.12 15.65 19.94
N ALA A 557 -55.33 16.08 20.30
CA ALA A 557 -56.53 15.91 19.49
C ALA A 557 -56.48 16.61 18.12
N LEU A 558 -55.63 17.64 17.95
CA LEU A 558 -55.42 18.36 16.69
C LEU A 558 -54.18 17.87 15.92
N ARG A 559 -53.12 17.43 16.60
CA ARG A 559 -51.92 16.87 15.93
C ARG A 559 -52.08 15.44 15.41
N MET A 560 -53.06 14.69 15.93
CA MET A 560 -53.26 13.26 15.62
C MET A 560 -54.45 12.97 14.70
N GLN A 561 -55.05 13.97 14.05
CA GLN A 561 -56.12 13.75 13.06
C GLN A 561 -55.63 14.14 11.66
N ASP A 562 -55.78 13.23 10.70
CA ASP A 562 -55.47 13.51 9.30
C ASP A 562 -56.34 14.65 8.77
N PRO A 563 -55.77 15.60 7.99
CA PRO A 563 -56.51 16.75 7.48
C PRO A 563 -57.68 16.34 6.58
N ARG A 564 -57.57 15.20 5.88
CA ARG A 564 -58.66 14.64 5.06
C ARG A 564 -59.87 14.25 5.90
N GLU A 565 -59.67 13.53 7.02
CA GLU A 565 -60.79 13.22 7.92
C GLU A 565 -61.35 14.48 8.59
N ALA A 566 -60.47 15.39 9.01
CA ALA A 566 -60.87 16.62 9.67
C ALA A 566 -61.84 17.43 8.80
N LEU A 567 -61.56 17.56 7.50
CA LEU A 567 -62.43 18.21 6.52
C LEU A 567 -63.73 17.41 6.27
N LEU A 568 -63.65 16.09 6.09
CA LEU A 568 -64.83 15.24 5.84
C LEU A 568 -65.87 15.33 6.97
N LYS A 569 -65.43 15.51 8.23
CA LYS A 569 -66.29 15.72 9.42
C LYS A 569 -67.15 17.01 9.37
N TYR A 570 -66.96 17.87 8.36
CA TYR A 570 -67.77 19.08 8.12
C TYR A 570 -68.50 19.11 6.77
N ALA A 571 -68.25 18.16 5.86
CA ALA A 571 -68.92 18.11 4.55
C ALA A 571 -70.45 18.09 4.67
N ASP A 572 -71.00 17.14 5.45
CA ASP A 572 -72.44 17.02 5.73
C ASP A 572 -73.09 18.27 6.35
N LYS A 573 -72.29 19.20 6.89
CA LYS A 573 -72.76 20.47 7.49
C LYS A 573 -72.71 21.61 6.48
N ALA A 574 -71.66 21.69 5.67
CA ALA A 574 -71.54 22.68 4.60
C ALA A 574 -72.61 22.50 3.52
N GLU A 575 -73.04 21.26 3.28
CA GLU A 575 -74.14 20.92 2.37
C GLU A 575 -75.52 21.28 2.95
N LYS A 576 -75.73 21.08 4.27
CA LYS A 576 -77.05 21.26 4.92
C LYS A 576 -77.31 22.66 5.47
N ASP A 577 -76.27 23.44 5.76
CA ASP A 577 -76.33 24.85 6.16
C ASP A 577 -75.25 25.65 5.40
N PRO A 578 -75.46 25.94 4.10
CA PRO A 578 -74.48 26.59 3.20
C PRO A 578 -74.31 28.09 3.49
N ARG A 579 -73.98 28.42 4.74
CA ARG A 579 -74.04 29.78 5.33
C ARG A 579 -73.14 30.82 4.66
N TRP A 580 -72.10 30.39 3.94
CA TRP A 580 -71.20 31.25 3.15
C TRP A 580 -71.22 30.95 1.64
N THR A 581 -71.58 29.73 1.23
CA THR A 581 -71.59 29.30 -0.18
C THR A 581 -72.87 29.69 -0.93
N ASN A 582 -73.96 30.01 -0.23
CA ASN A 582 -75.26 30.35 -0.84
C ASN A 582 -75.18 31.50 -1.87
N VAL A 583 -74.30 32.48 -1.65
CA VAL A 583 -74.08 33.63 -2.57
C VAL A 583 -73.54 33.15 -3.93
N TYR A 584 -72.71 32.11 -3.92
CA TYR A 584 -72.02 31.58 -5.10
C TYR A 584 -72.81 30.47 -5.82
N ALA A 585 -73.99 30.07 -5.33
CA ALA A 585 -74.78 28.98 -5.92
C ALA A 585 -75.18 29.20 -7.41
N LYS A 586 -75.09 30.43 -7.92
CA LYS A 586 -75.30 30.76 -9.35
C LYS A 586 -74.01 30.83 -10.18
N THR A 587 -72.85 30.99 -9.55
CA THR A 587 -71.56 31.26 -10.21
C THR A 587 -70.52 30.17 -9.95
N GLN A 588 -70.80 29.21 -9.07
CA GLN A 588 -69.90 28.11 -8.75
C GLN A 588 -69.69 27.23 -10.00
N PRO A 589 -68.44 27.04 -10.47
CA PRO A 589 -68.18 26.23 -11.65
C PRO A 589 -68.53 24.77 -11.37
N LYS A 590 -69.25 24.14 -12.30
CA LYS A 590 -69.54 22.70 -12.23
C LYS A 590 -68.25 21.93 -12.49
N THR A 591 -67.74 21.25 -11.47
CA THR A 591 -66.55 20.39 -11.57
C THR A 591 -66.85 19.21 -12.49
N ILE A 592 -66.33 19.27 -13.72
CA ILE A 592 -66.36 18.14 -14.65
C ILE A 592 -65.28 17.15 -14.22
N TYR A 593 -65.66 16.18 -13.38
CA TYR A 593 -64.83 15.01 -13.15
C TYR A 593 -64.75 14.19 -14.44
N ALA A 594 -63.57 13.64 -14.74
CA ALA A 594 -63.48 12.59 -15.73
C ALA A 594 -64.39 11.42 -15.29
N LYS A 595 -65.18 10.88 -16.22
CA LYS A 595 -65.83 9.60 -15.98
C LYS A 595 -64.73 8.53 -16.03
N GLU A 596 -64.46 7.90 -14.90
CA GLU A 596 -63.71 6.65 -14.88
C GLU A 596 -64.54 5.61 -15.63
N THR A 597 -64.16 5.33 -16.88
CA THR A 597 -64.63 4.18 -17.64
C THR A 597 -63.96 2.96 -17.06
N GLY A 598 -64.58 2.36 -16.05
CA GLY A 598 -64.17 1.08 -15.48
C GLY A 598 -64.46 -0.06 -16.44
N ASP A 599 -63.56 -0.25 -17.40
CA ASP A 599 -63.45 -1.40 -18.31
C ASP A 599 -61.95 -1.66 -18.56
N ASP A 600 -61.29 -2.31 -17.61
CA ASP A 600 -59.99 -3.01 -17.73
C ASP A 600 -59.88 -3.97 -16.52
N GLU A 601 -59.68 -5.27 -16.76
CA GLU A 601 -59.55 -6.35 -15.74
C GLU A 601 -58.08 -6.65 -15.36
#